data_AF-A0A163IUM0-F1
#
_entry.id   AF-A0A163IUM0-F1
#
_cell.length_a   1.000
_cell.length_b   1.000
_cell.length_c   1.000
_cell.angle_alpha   90.00
_cell.angle_beta   90.00
_cell.angle_gamma   90.00
#
_symmetry.space_group_name_H-M   'P 1'
#
loop_
_entity.id
_entity.type
_entity.pdbx_description
1 polymer ?
#
loop_
_entity_poly.entity_id
_entity_poly.type
_entity_poly.pdbx_seq_one_letter_code
_entity_poly.pdbx_strand_id
1 'polypeptide(L)'
;MILANHDLELGSGMVFAVPIPDSDAANAQVIQEAINRAVQEARSQGVRGKEETPFLLKRITELTRGKSLEANIALIKNNARVGGQMAVALSQLKSKRRA
;
A
#
# COMPACT_ATOMS: atom_id res chain seq x y z
N MET A 1 -11.64 -7.07 15.89
CA MET A 1 -10.65 -7.99 15.27
C MET A 1 -9.27 -7.85 15.88
N ILE A 2 -8.60 -6.69 15.79
CA ILE A 2 -7.24 -6.51 16.35
C ILE A 2 -7.18 -6.89 17.84
N LEU A 3 -8.10 -6.35 18.66
CA LEU A 3 -8.16 -6.66 20.09
C LEU A 3 -8.33 -8.17 20.36
N ALA A 4 -9.30 -8.81 19.70
CA ALA A 4 -9.56 -10.23 19.85
C ALA A 4 -8.37 -11.12 19.43
N ASN A 5 -7.63 -10.74 18.39
CA ASN A 5 -6.44 -11.49 17.98
C ASN A 5 -5.32 -11.44 19.02
N HIS A 6 -5.15 -10.28 19.66
CA HIS A 6 -4.23 -10.16 20.79
C HIS A 6 -4.73 -10.94 22.01
N ASP A 7 -6.03 -10.90 22.31
CA ASP A 7 -6.62 -11.60 23.47
C ASP A 7 -6.56 -13.12 23.35
N LEU A 8 -6.68 -13.64 22.12
CA LEU A 8 -6.57 -15.06 21.81
C LEU A 8 -5.12 -15.48 21.56
N GLU A 9 -4.15 -14.58 21.77
CA GLU A 9 -2.71 -14.83 21.63
C GLU A 9 -2.30 -15.44 20.28
N LEU A 10 -3.01 -15.09 19.20
CA LEU A 10 -2.83 -15.72 17.89
C LEU A 10 -1.49 -15.37 17.22
N GLY A 11 -0.84 -14.28 17.64
CA GLY A 11 0.49 -13.88 17.16
C GLY A 11 0.57 -13.51 15.66
N SER A 12 -0.57 -13.42 14.97
CA SER A 12 -0.62 -13.20 13.53
C SER A 12 -0.80 -11.71 13.18
N GLY A 13 -0.19 -11.28 12.07
CA GLY A 13 -0.47 -9.96 11.47
C GLY A 13 -1.85 -9.88 10.80
N MET A 14 -2.31 -8.66 10.54
CA MET A 14 -3.53 -8.40 9.76
C MET A 14 -3.24 -7.39 8.65
N VAL A 15 -3.76 -7.64 7.46
CA VAL A 15 -3.70 -6.71 6.32
C VAL A 15 -5.05 -6.05 6.14
N PHE A 16 -5.08 -4.72 6.24
CA PHE A 16 -6.25 -3.90 5.93
C PHE A 16 -6.01 -3.21 4.59
N ALA A 17 -6.68 -3.67 3.55
CA ALA A 17 -6.59 -3.06 2.23
C ALA A 17 -7.40 -1.76 2.21
N VAL A 18 -6.70 -0.62 2.20
CA VAL A 18 -7.31 0.70 2.12
C VAL A 18 -7.22 1.16 0.66
N PRO A 19 -8.36 1.36 -0.04
CA PRO A 19 -8.32 1.84 -1.41
C PRO A 19 -7.79 3.29 -1.46
N ILE A 20 -7.17 3.65 -2.58
CA ILE A 20 -6.88 5.06 -2.88
C ILE A 20 -8.21 5.83 -3.02
N PRO A 21 -8.30 7.08 -2.57
CA PRO A 21 -9.48 7.91 -2.85
C PRO A 21 -9.71 8.06 -4.36
N ASP A 22 -10.97 8.01 -4.80
CA ASP A 22 -11.33 8.07 -6.24
C ASP A 22 -10.83 9.34 -6.93
N SER A 23 -10.78 10.45 -6.19
CA SER A 23 -10.24 11.75 -6.66
C SER A 23 -8.75 11.70 -7.02
N ASP A 24 -8.01 10.79 -6.41
CA ASP A 24 -6.56 10.64 -6.55
C ASP A 24 -6.18 9.40 -7.37
N ALA A 25 -7.17 8.64 -7.84
CA ALA A 25 -6.96 7.42 -8.61
C ALA A 25 -6.44 7.74 -10.01
N ALA A 26 -5.27 7.17 -10.35
CA ALA A 26 -4.77 7.19 -11.72
C ALA A 26 -5.61 6.25 -12.62
N ASN A 27 -5.58 6.49 -13.93
CA ASN A 27 -6.23 5.62 -14.90
C ASN A 27 -5.65 4.19 -14.82
N ALA A 28 -6.49 3.23 -14.43
CA ALA A 28 -6.07 1.86 -14.16
C ALA A 28 -5.43 1.18 -15.37
N GLN A 29 -5.93 1.43 -16.58
CA GLN A 29 -5.38 0.86 -17.81
C GLN A 29 -3.97 1.38 -18.08
N VAL A 30 -3.76 2.69 -17.95
CA VAL A 30 -2.42 3.30 -18.14
C VAL A 30 -1.41 2.76 -17.13
N ILE A 31 -1.82 2.60 -15.87
CA ILE A 31 -0.96 2.01 -14.83
C ILE A 31 -0.65 0.54 -15.17
N GLN A 32 -1.64 -0.24 -15.59
CA GLN A 32 -1.43 -1.65 -15.91
C GLN A 32 -0.50 -1.85 -17.11
N GLU A 33 -0.63 -1.02 -18.15
CA GLU A 33 0.27 -1.02 -19.30
C GLU A 33 1.71 -0.67 -18.89
N ALA A 34 1.89 0.32 -18.02
CA ALA A 34 3.20 0.68 -17.48
C ALA A 34 3.83 -0.45 -16.63
N ILE A 35 3.04 -1.13 -15.79
CA ILE A 35 3.48 -2.28 -15.00
C ILE A 35 3.95 -3.40 -15.93
N ASN A 36 3.14 -3.78 -16.91
CA ASN A 36 3.45 -4.87 -17.84
C ASN A 36 4.77 -4.60 -18.57
N ARG A 37 4.97 -3.36 -19.04
CA ARG A 37 6.21 -2.94 -19.69
C ARG A 37 7.40 -2.97 -18.73
N ALA A 38 7.26 -2.43 -17.52
CA ALA A 38 8.34 -2.42 -16.54
C ALA A 38 8.78 -3.85 -16.15
N VAL A 39 7.84 -4.79 -16.01
CA VAL A 39 8.13 -6.20 -15.73
C VAL A 39 8.88 -6.87 -16.89
N GLN A 40 8.49 -6.59 -18.13
CA GLN A 40 9.20 -7.10 -19.31
C GLN A 40 10.63 -6.56 -19.37
N GLU A 41 10.81 -5.27 -19.14
CA GLU A 41 12.14 -4.63 -19.15
C GLU A 41 13.03 -5.11 -17.99
N ALA A 42 12.48 -5.34 -16.80
CA ALA A 42 13.22 -5.92 -15.67
C ALA A 42 13.76 -7.32 -16.02
N ARG A 43 12.92 -8.14 -16.65
CA ARG A 43 13.29 -9.50 -17.07
C ARG A 43 14.35 -9.49 -18.15
N SER A 44 14.22 -8.64 -19.18
CA SER A 44 15.20 -8.55 -20.27
C SER A 44 16.56 -8.05 -19.80
N GLN A 45 16.59 -7.21 -18.76
CA GLN A 45 17.81 -6.68 -18.14
C GLN A 45 18.36 -7.60 -17.03
N GLY A 46 17.67 -8.70 -16.71
CA GLY A 46 18.11 -9.62 -15.66
C GLY A 46 18.02 -9.05 -14.23
N VAL A 47 17.21 -8.02 -13.99
CA VAL A 47 16.99 -7.45 -12.66
C VAL A 47 16.22 -8.44 -11.79
N ARG A 48 16.75 -8.76 -10.60
CA ARG A 48 16.18 -9.79 -9.71
C ARG A 48 16.41 -9.47 -8.23
N GLY A 49 15.64 -10.16 -7.38
CA GLY A 49 15.78 -10.08 -5.93
C GLY A 49 15.42 -8.70 -5.41
N LYS A 50 16.19 -8.19 -4.45
CA LYS A 50 15.91 -6.90 -3.80
C LYS A 50 15.91 -5.70 -4.76
N GLU A 51 16.56 -5.81 -5.91
CA GLU A 51 16.66 -4.73 -6.92
C GLU A 51 15.41 -4.63 -7.80
N GLU A 52 14.57 -5.67 -7.82
CA GLU A 52 13.41 -5.75 -8.71
C GLU A 52 12.34 -4.70 -8.35
N THR A 53 11.99 -4.56 -7.06
CA THR A 53 10.97 -3.59 -6.65
C THR A 53 11.40 -2.13 -6.88
N PRO A 54 12.61 -1.69 -6.48
CA PRO A 54 13.09 -0.34 -6.79
C PRO A 54 13.11 -0.04 -8.29
N PHE A 55 13.54 -0.99 -9.12
CA PHE A 55 13.53 -0.86 -10.57
C PHE A 55 12.11 -0.66 -11.11
N LEU A 56 11.18 -1.54 -10.73
CA LEU A 56 9.80 -1.49 -11.22
C LEU A 56 9.13 -0.16 -10.86
N LEU A 57 9.23 0.28 -9.61
CA LEU A 57 8.61 1.53 -9.15
C LEU A 57 9.18 2.75 -9.86
N LYS A 58 10.50 2.81 -10.05
CA LYS A 58 11.14 3.89 -10.83
C LYS A 58 10.62 3.88 -12.26
N ARG A 59 10.59 2.70 -12.90
CA ARG A 59 10.22 2.59 -14.30
C ARG A 59 8.74 2.91 -14.56
N ILE A 60 7.85 2.47 -13.68
CA ILE A 60 6.42 2.82 -13.76
C ILE A 60 6.24 4.33 -13.62
N THR A 61 7.01 4.98 -12.75
CA THR A 61 6.98 6.45 -12.60
C THR A 61 7.40 7.17 -13.87
N GLU A 62 8.48 6.71 -14.52
CA GLU A 62 8.92 7.25 -15.82
C GLU A 62 7.87 7.06 -16.92
N LEU A 63 7.33 5.84 -17.07
CA LEU A 63 6.35 5.49 -18.10
C LEU A 63 5.03 6.24 -17.94
N THR A 64 4.64 6.56 -16.70
CA THR A 64 3.40 7.28 -16.38
C THR A 64 3.62 8.79 -16.25
N ARG A 65 4.83 9.29 -16.53
CA ARG A 65 5.22 10.71 -16.40
C ARG A 65 4.93 11.29 -15.01
N GLY A 66 5.19 10.51 -13.96
CA GLY A 66 4.97 10.93 -12.57
C GLY A 66 3.59 10.60 -11.99
N LYS A 67 2.57 10.29 -12.81
CA LYS A 67 1.20 10.04 -12.31
C LYS A 67 1.11 8.88 -11.33
N SER A 68 1.90 7.81 -11.50
CA SER A 68 1.92 6.71 -10.53
C SER A 68 2.52 7.13 -9.18
N LEU A 69 3.48 8.05 -9.18
CA LEU A 69 4.09 8.55 -7.95
C LEU A 69 3.11 9.44 -7.20
N GLU A 70 2.39 10.33 -7.89
CA GLU A 70 1.34 11.16 -7.31
C GLU A 70 0.24 10.30 -6.65
N ALA A 71 -0.29 9.31 -7.38
CA ALA A 71 -1.26 8.37 -6.84
C ALA A 71 -0.73 7.59 -5.62
N ASN A 72 0.53 7.15 -5.65
CA ASN A 72 1.14 6.45 -4.53
C ASN A 72 1.29 7.36 -3.29
N ILE A 73 1.63 8.64 -3.47
CA ILE A 73 1.68 9.62 -2.38
C ILE A 73 0.29 9.80 -1.74
N ALA A 74 -0.77 9.92 -2.55
CA ALA A 74 -2.14 10.02 -2.06
C ALA A 74 -2.57 8.76 -1.29
N LEU A 75 -2.24 7.58 -1.82
CA LEU A 75 -2.47 6.29 -1.15
C LEU A 75 -1.78 6.22 0.21
N ILE A 76 -0.49 6.59 0.29
CA ILE A 76 0.27 6.56 1.55
C ILE A 76 -0.35 7.51 2.59
N LYS A 77 -0.75 8.71 2.18
CA LYS A 77 -1.46 9.66 3.06
C LYS A 77 -2.78 9.07 3.57
N ASN A 78 -3.54 8.41 2.69
CA ASN A 78 -4.79 7.76 3.07
C ASN A 78 -4.57 6.59 4.04
N ASN A 79 -3.55 5.77 3.80
CA ASN A 79 -3.16 4.66 4.68
C ASN A 79 -2.77 5.17 6.07
N ALA A 80 -1.99 6.26 6.15
CA ALA A 80 -1.61 6.87 7.41
C ALA A 80 -2.83 7.40 8.19
N ARG A 81 -3.77 8.06 7.50
CA ARG A 81 -5.03 8.55 8.09
C ARG A 81 -5.86 7.40 8.66
N VAL A 82 -6.12 6.36 7.87
CA VAL A 82 -6.91 5.20 8.31
C VAL A 82 -6.21 4.43 9.43
N GLY A 83 -4.89 4.23 9.34
CA GLY A 83 -4.09 3.63 10.40
C GLY A 83 -4.16 4.40 11.72
N GLY A 84 -4.12 5.73 11.68
CA GLY A 84 -4.33 6.59 12.84
C GLY A 84 -5.71 6.42 13.47
N GLN A 85 -6.77 6.38 12.64
CA GLN A 85 -8.14 6.13 13.11
C GLN A 85 -8.27 4.77 13.80
N MET A 86 -7.67 3.73 13.22
CA MET A 86 -7.66 2.38 13.80
C MET A 86 -6.91 2.35 15.14
N ALA A 87 -5.78 3.04 15.25
CA ALA A 87 -5.00 3.12 16.49
C ALA A 87 -5.80 3.78 17.62
N VAL A 88 -6.47 4.90 17.34
CA VAL A 88 -7.34 5.59 18.30
C VAL A 88 -8.49 4.70 18.74
N ALA A 89 -9.20 4.07 17.79
CA ALA A 89 -10.31 3.18 18.10
C ALA A 89 -9.86 1.97 18.96
N LEU A 90 -8.71 1.37 18.63
CA LEU A 90 -8.14 0.27 19.41
C LEU A 90 -7.77 0.72 20.83
N SER A 91 -7.19 1.90 20.99
CA SER A 91 -6.85 2.46 22.31
C SER A 91 -8.11 2.64 23.17
N GLN A 92 -9.17 3.22 22.61
CA GLN A 92 -10.45 3.40 23.32
C GLN A 92 -11.08 2.06 23.75
N LEU A 93 -11.05 1.04 22.88
CA LEU A 93 -11.55 -0.30 23.21
C LEU A 93 -10.74 -0.94 24.34
N LYS A 94 -9.42 -0.79 24.34
CA LYS A 94 -8.55 -1.27 25.42
C LYS A 94 -8.83 -0.55 26.74
N SER A 95 -9.03 0.77 26.73
CA SER A 95 -9.31 1.55 27.94
C SER A 95 -10.68 1.23 28.54
N LYS A 96 -11.74 1.11 27.72
CA LYS A 96 -13.09 0.74 28.19
C LYS A 96 -13.16 -0.61 28.88
N ARG A 97 -12.24 -1.53 28.56
CA ARG A 97 -12.18 -2.86 29.19
C ARG A 97 -11.39 -2.88 30.50
N ARG A 98 -10.58 -1.84 30.77
CA ARG A 98 -9.81 -1.68 32.01
C ARG A 98 -10.58 -0.90 33.09
N ALA A 99 -11.62 -0.16 32.70
CA ALA A 99 -12.56 0.51 33.58
C ALA A 99 -13.67 -0.46 34.02
#